data_AF-A0A7K3FZP0-F1
#
_entry.id   AF-A0A7K3FZP0-F1
#
_cell.length_a   1.000
_cell.length_b   1.000
_cell.length_c   1.000
_cell.angle_alpha   90.00
_cell.angle_beta   90.00
_cell.angle_gamma   90.00
#
_symmetry.space_group_name_H-M   'P 1'
#
loop_
_entity.id
_entity.type
_entity.pdbx_description
1 polymer ?
#
loop_
_entity_poly.entity_id
_entity_poly.type
_entity_poly.pdbx_seq_one_letter_code
_entity_poly.pdbx_strand_id
1 'polypeptide(L)'
;MGYGLSLHRFAGGEPQALDDRVVRAVLAPHVIAASPDAAEVVIRTADGGEAELHVTTDGISVHRFPPGDVVDVVAELADRLGATVLLPDGALVRDETRRTDLPDGLHETAAVIEMTGRGLRAALDG
;
A
#
# COMPACT_ATOMS: atom_id res chain seq x y z
N MET A 1 -10.48 -7.67 14.04
CA MET A 1 -10.39 -8.11 12.63
C MET A 1 -9.16 -7.45 12.06
N GLY A 2 -8.23 -8.20 11.46
CA GLY A 2 -7.06 -7.59 10.84
C GLY A 2 -7.49 -6.92 9.54
N TYR A 3 -7.12 -5.65 9.35
CA TYR A 3 -7.26 -5.00 8.06
C TYR A 3 -6.30 -5.68 7.07
N GLY A 4 -6.78 -5.84 5.83
CA GLY A 4 -6.01 -6.37 4.72
C GLY A 4 -6.17 -5.43 3.53
N LEU A 5 -5.06 -4.92 3.02
CA LEU A 5 -5.01 -4.11 1.80
C LEU A 5 -3.88 -4.59 0.90
N SER A 6 -3.92 -4.21 -0.36
CA SER A 6 -2.78 -4.44 -1.25
C SER A 6 -2.41 -3.18 -2.04
N LEU A 7 -1.14 -3.08 -2.41
CA LEU A 7 -0.58 -2.01 -3.22
C LEU A 7 -0.25 -2.55 -4.60
N HIS A 8 -0.84 -1.96 -5.63
CA HIS A 8 -0.58 -2.32 -7.02
C HIS A 8 -0.42 -1.07 -7.87
N ARG A 9 0.52 -1.10 -8.83
CA ARG A 9 0.66 -0.02 -9.80
C ARG A 9 -0.04 -0.42 -11.09
N PHE A 10 -0.78 0.52 -11.67
CA PHE A 10 -1.41 0.35 -12.97
C PHE A 10 -0.96 1.46 -13.92
N ALA A 11 -0.99 1.16 -15.22
CA ALA A 11 -0.82 2.13 -16.29
C ALA A 11 -1.70 1.71 -17.47
N GLY A 12 -2.64 2.56 -17.87
CA GLY A 12 -3.57 2.26 -18.97
C GLY A 12 -4.37 0.96 -18.78
N GLY A 13 -4.77 0.62 -17.54
CA GLY A 13 -5.55 -0.58 -17.21
C GLY A 13 -4.71 -1.82 -16.90
N GLU A 14 -3.41 -1.81 -17.19
CA GLU A 14 -2.53 -2.97 -17.03
C GLU A 14 -1.67 -2.88 -15.76
N PRO A 15 -1.48 -3.99 -15.02
CA PRO A 15 -0.61 -4.02 -13.86
C PRO A 15 0.85 -3.78 -14.25
N GLN A 16 1.58 -3.07 -13.40
CA GLN A 16 2.98 -2.72 -13.58
C GLN A 16 3.79 -3.20 -12.39
N ALA A 17 5.03 -3.62 -12.67
CA ALA A 17 5.97 -3.98 -11.62
C ALA A 17 6.26 -2.79 -10.69
N LEU A 18 6.42 -3.10 -9.40
CA LEU A 18 6.85 -2.14 -8.39
C LEU A 18 8.37 -1.92 -8.46
N ASP A 19 8.82 -0.73 -8.07
CA ASP A 19 10.25 -0.45 -7.96
C ASP A 19 10.79 -1.03 -6.65
N ASP A 20 11.42 -2.20 -6.73
CA ASP A 20 12.05 -2.90 -5.60
C ASP A 20 13.01 -2.02 -4.78
N ARG A 21 13.68 -1.04 -5.41
CA ARG A 21 14.61 -0.15 -4.70
C ARG A 21 13.84 0.78 -3.78
N VAL A 22 12.69 1.28 -4.23
CA VAL A 22 11.80 2.12 -3.43
C VAL A 22 11.19 1.30 -2.30
N VAL A 23 10.68 0.09 -2.59
CA VAL A 23 10.12 -0.81 -1.57
C VAL A 23 11.13 -1.07 -0.46
N ARG A 24 12.37 -1.47 -0.81
CA ARG A 24 13.43 -1.72 0.16
C ARG A 24 13.80 -0.46 0.94
N ALA A 25 13.91 0.69 0.28
CA ALA A 25 14.31 1.93 0.93
C ALA A 25 13.27 2.41 1.97
N VAL A 26 11.97 2.27 1.67
CA VAL A 26 10.89 2.67 2.59
C VAL A 26 10.75 1.67 3.73
N LEU A 27 10.86 0.37 3.47
CA LEU A 27 10.66 -0.65 4.50
C LEU A 27 11.87 -0.82 5.43
N ALA A 28 13.10 -0.69 4.92
CA ALA A 28 14.34 -0.97 5.65
C ALA A 28 14.43 -0.39 7.08
N PRO A 29 13.98 0.85 7.36
CA PRO A 29 14.01 1.41 8.71
C PRO A 29 13.09 0.71 9.71
N HIS A 30 12.09 -0.04 9.23
CA HIS A 30 11.03 -0.62 10.04
C HIS A 30 11.09 -2.15 10.12
N VAL A 31 11.89 -2.82 9.28
CA VAL A 31 11.96 -4.29 9.26
C VAL A 31 12.50 -4.85 10.57
N ILE A 32 11.73 -5.76 11.18
CA ILE A 32 12.14 -6.52 12.36
C ILE A 32 12.31 -8.02 12.07
N ALA A 33 11.71 -8.53 11.01
CA ALA A 33 11.92 -9.89 10.50
C ALA A 33 11.68 -9.92 8.98
N ALA A 34 12.40 -10.76 8.26
CA ALA A 34 12.16 -11.02 6.85
C ALA A 34 12.54 -12.45 6.49
N SER A 35 11.84 -13.03 5.51
CA SER A 35 12.23 -14.29 4.89
C SER A 35 13.56 -14.14 4.13
N PRO A 36 14.28 -15.24 3.82
CA PRO A 36 15.57 -15.18 3.12
C PRO A 36 15.52 -14.47 1.75
N ASP A 37 14.38 -14.56 1.07
CA ASP A 37 14.09 -13.90 -0.21
C ASP A 37 13.42 -12.52 -0.07
N ALA A 38 13.13 -12.10 1.17
CA ALA A 38 12.39 -10.89 1.52
C ALA A 38 10.98 -10.79 0.91
N ALA A 39 10.39 -11.92 0.52
CA ALA A 39 8.99 -12.00 0.09
C ALA A 39 8.02 -11.83 1.26
N GLU A 40 8.40 -12.28 2.46
CA GLU A 40 7.64 -12.04 3.69
C GLU A 40 8.44 -11.11 4.60
N VAL A 41 7.85 -9.98 4.97
CA VAL A 41 8.51 -8.94 5.77
C VAL A 41 7.59 -8.56 6.93
N VAL A 42 8.13 -8.54 8.14
CA VAL A 42 7.45 -7.97 9.31
C VAL A 42 8.09 -6.64 9.64
N ILE A 43 7.28 -5.60 9.71
CA ILE A 43 7.71 -4.27 10.13
C ILE A 43 7.18 -3.93 11.51
N ARG A 44 7.91 -3.09 12.24
CA ARG A 44 7.46 -2.41 13.45
C ARG A 44 7.74 -0.91 13.34
N THR A 45 6.73 -0.12 13.67
CA THR A 45 6.79 1.34 13.65
C THR A 45 7.02 1.92 15.05
N ALA A 46 7.25 3.23 15.15
CA ALA A 46 7.70 3.88 16.39
C ALA A 46 6.64 3.85 17.50
N ASP A 47 5.36 3.87 17.13
CA ASP A 47 4.23 3.66 18.03
C ASP A 47 4.09 2.20 18.55
N GLY A 48 4.96 1.29 18.08
CA GLY A 48 4.94 -0.13 18.43
C GLY A 48 4.01 -0.97 17.56
N GLY A 49 3.31 -0.37 16.59
CA GLY A 49 2.46 -1.07 15.65
C GLY A 49 3.25 -1.97 14.70
N GLU A 50 2.74 -3.18 14.49
CA GLU A 50 3.35 -4.19 13.62
C GLU A 50 2.47 -4.51 12.42
N ALA A 51 3.10 -4.93 11.33
CA ALA A 51 2.39 -5.47 10.18
C ALA A 51 3.20 -6.54 9.46
N GLU A 52 2.47 -7.48 8.88
CA GLU A 52 2.99 -8.53 8.00
C GLU A 52 2.78 -8.09 6.55
N LEU A 53 3.86 -8.04 5.78
CA LEU A 53 3.86 -7.66 4.38
C LEU A 53 4.29 -8.85 3.53
N HIS A 54 3.52 -9.12 2.47
CA HIS A 54 3.92 -10.02 1.41
C HIS A 54 4.30 -9.19 0.19
N VAL A 55 5.58 -9.18 -0.16
CA VAL A 55 6.15 -8.44 -1.28
C VAL A 55 6.32 -9.38 -2.47
N THR A 56 5.71 -9.01 -3.59
CA THR A 56 5.88 -9.69 -4.89
C THR A 56 6.25 -8.66 -5.95
N THR A 57 6.65 -9.12 -7.13
CA THR A 57 6.91 -8.24 -8.29
C THR A 57 5.69 -7.39 -8.68
N ASP A 58 4.49 -7.95 -8.50
CA ASP A 58 3.23 -7.39 -8.99
C ASP A 58 2.51 -6.53 -7.95
N GLY A 59 2.93 -6.59 -6.69
CA GLY A 59 2.27 -5.87 -5.61
C GLY A 59 2.77 -6.21 -4.21
N ILE A 60 2.26 -5.45 -3.23
CA ILE A 60 2.52 -5.67 -1.80
C ILE A 60 1.20 -5.88 -1.08
N SER A 61 1.03 -7.01 -0.42
CA SER A 61 -0.12 -7.23 0.48
C SER A 61 0.28 -6.89 1.91
N VAL A 62 -0.57 -6.14 2.61
CA VAL A 62 -0.34 -5.73 4.00
C VAL A 62 -1.43 -6.33 4.88
N HIS A 63 -1.01 -7.03 5.91
CA HIS A 63 -1.88 -7.78 6.81
C HIS A 63 -1.63 -7.41 8.27
N ARG A 64 -2.69 -7.57 9.09
CA ARG A 64 -2.63 -7.49 10.56
C ARG A 64 -2.07 -6.17 11.10
N PHE A 65 -2.26 -5.08 10.36
CA PHE A 65 -1.79 -3.78 10.80
C PHE A 65 -2.80 -3.11 11.75
N PRO A 66 -2.34 -2.42 12.81
CA PRO A 66 -3.17 -1.54 13.62
C PRO A 66 -3.42 -0.20 12.90
N PRO A 67 -4.47 0.54 13.28
CA PRO A 67 -4.52 1.96 12.98
C PRO A 67 -3.34 2.64 13.70
N GLY A 68 -2.56 3.44 12.98
CA GLY A 68 -1.34 4.03 13.55
C GLY A 68 -0.26 4.24 12.52
N ASP A 69 1.00 4.36 12.96
CA ASP A 69 2.16 4.74 12.14
C ASP A 69 2.42 3.76 10.98
N VAL A 70 1.98 2.50 11.11
CA VAL A 70 1.99 1.55 10.00
C VAL A 70 1.25 2.10 8.77
N VAL A 71 0.13 2.80 8.97
CA VAL A 71 -0.64 3.40 7.88
C VAL A 71 0.13 4.54 7.21
N ASP A 72 1.00 5.24 7.95
CA ASP A 72 1.90 6.23 7.36
C ASP A 72 2.94 5.56 6.44
N VAL A 73 3.50 4.41 6.85
CA VAL A 73 4.42 3.63 6.00
C VAL A 73 3.73 3.12 4.73
N VAL A 74 2.49 2.64 4.84
CA VAL A 74 1.69 2.20 3.68
C VAL A 74 1.42 3.36 2.73
N ALA A 75 1.03 4.53 3.25
CA ALA A 75 0.80 5.71 2.43
C ALA A 75 2.09 6.18 1.74
N GLU A 76 3.22 6.17 2.44
CA GLU A 76 4.53 6.51 1.87
C GLU A 76 4.94 5.54 0.75
N LEU A 77 4.73 4.24 0.94
CA LEU A 77 4.94 3.25 -0.13
C LEU A 77 4.07 3.56 -1.33
N ALA A 78 2.76 3.75 -1.12
CA ALA A 78 1.81 4.03 -2.18
C ALA A 78 2.17 5.29 -2.97
N ASP A 79 2.54 6.38 -2.28
CA ASP A 79 2.91 7.64 -2.92
C ASP A 79 4.20 7.51 -3.74
N ARG A 80 5.28 6.97 -3.15
CA ARG A 80 6.58 6.86 -3.82
C ARG A 80 6.58 5.88 -4.99
N LEU A 81 5.78 4.81 -4.90
CA LEU A 81 5.59 3.84 -5.98
C LEU A 81 4.58 4.35 -7.02
N GLY A 82 3.80 5.37 -6.69
CA GLY A 82 2.60 5.74 -7.45
C GLY A 82 1.65 4.56 -7.59
N ALA A 83 1.49 3.78 -6.53
CA ALA A 83 0.63 2.63 -6.45
C ALA A 83 -0.76 3.02 -5.99
N THR A 84 -1.74 2.27 -6.46
CA THR A 84 -3.12 2.24 -5.98
C THR A 84 -3.18 1.37 -4.74
N VAL A 85 -3.90 1.83 -3.72
CA VAL A 85 -4.27 1.01 -2.55
C VAL A 85 -5.59 0.31 -2.87
N LEU A 86 -5.58 -1.01 -2.92
CA LEU A 86 -6.78 -1.83 -3.09
C LEU A 86 -7.30 -2.27 -1.73
N LEU A 87 -8.60 -2.08 -1.55
CA LEU A 87 -9.39 -2.51 -0.40
C LEU A 87 -10.41 -3.56 -0.88
N PRO A 88 -11.02 -4.34 0.03
CA PRO A 88 -12.08 -5.28 -0.34
C PRO A 88 -13.24 -4.62 -1.10
N ASP A 89 -13.56 -3.37 -0.77
CA ASP A 89 -14.74 -2.65 -1.26
C ASP A 89 -14.41 -1.52 -2.25
N GLY A 90 -13.14 -1.34 -2.65
CA GLY A 90 -12.77 -0.27 -3.58
C GLY A 90 -11.27 -0.03 -3.73
N ALA A 91 -10.94 1.10 -4.35
CA ALA A 91 -9.57 1.51 -4.61
C ALA A 91 -9.32 2.95 -4.12
N LEU A 92 -8.12 3.23 -3.62
CA LEU A 92 -7.69 4.57 -3.27
C LEU A 92 -6.50 4.95 -4.14
N VAL A 93 -6.59 6.13 -4.74
CA VAL A 93 -5.57 6.68 -5.63
C VAL A 93 -5.20 8.10 -5.22
N ARG A 94 -3.98 8.52 -5.53
CA ARG A 94 -3.48 9.84 -5.13
C ARG A 94 -4.04 11.01 -5.97
N ASP A 95 -4.42 10.73 -7.22
CA ASP A 95 -4.87 11.74 -8.19
C ASP A 95 -5.75 11.10 -9.28
N GLU A 96 -6.46 11.94 -10.04
CA GLU A 96 -7.34 11.48 -11.13
C GLU A 96 -6.58 10.83 -12.29
N THR A 97 -5.30 11.15 -12.49
CA THR A 97 -4.50 10.47 -13.52
C THR A 97 -4.34 9.00 -13.16
N ARG A 98 -4.06 8.71 -11.89
CA ARG A 98 -4.00 7.33 -11.40
C ARG A 98 -5.36 6.64 -11.42
N ARG A 99 -6.47 7.36 -11.26
CA ARG A 99 -7.81 6.81 -11.45
C ARG A 99 -8.00 6.31 -12.89
N THR A 100 -7.57 7.10 -13.89
CA THR A 100 -7.68 6.71 -15.30
C THR A 100 -6.76 5.56 -15.70
N ASP A 101 -5.68 5.33 -14.96
CA ASP A 101 -4.76 4.20 -15.17
C ASP A 101 -5.32 2.86 -14.66
N LEU A 102 -6.38 2.88 -13.85
CA LEU A 102 -6.99 1.66 -13.32
C LEU A 102 -7.66 0.84 -14.43
N PRO A 103 -7.90 -0.47 -14.23
CA PRO A 103 -8.81 -1.22 -15.07
C PRO A 103 -10.26 -0.74 -14.89
N ASP A 104 -11.07 -0.85 -15.96
CA ASP A 104 -12.43 -0.29 -16.04
C ASP A 104 -13.32 -0.62 -14.82
N GLY A 105 -13.22 -1.83 -14.28
CA GLY A 105 -14.01 -2.27 -13.11
C GLY A 105 -13.67 -1.58 -11.78
N LEU A 106 -12.52 -0.91 -11.70
CA LEU A 106 -12.09 -0.17 -10.49
C LEU A 106 -12.33 1.34 -10.61
N HIS A 107 -12.66 1.86 -11.79
CA HIS A 107 -12.85 3.31 -11.99
C HIS A 107 -13.97 3.86 -11.11
N GLU A 108 -15.09 3.14 -11.02
CA GLU A 108 -16.29 3.59 -10.32
C GLU A 108 -16.15 3.54 -8.80
N THR A 109 -15.39 2.57 -8.30
CA THR A 109 -15.15 2.35 -6.86
C THR A 109 -13.88 3.05 -6.35
N ALA A 110 -13.12 3.68 -7.25
CA ALA A 110 -11.94 4.44 -6.88
C ALA A 110 -12.29 5.79 -6.24
N ALA A 111 -11.67 6.07 -5.10
CA ALA A 111 -11.68 7.38 -4.47
C ALA A 111 -10.30 8.04 -4.58
N VAL A 112 -10.29 9.32 -4.94
CA VAL A 112 -9.08 10.13 -4.91
C VAL A 112 -8.89 10.67 -3.50
N ILE A 113 -7.74 10.36 -2.90
CA ILE A 113 -7.36 10.82 -1.57
C ILE A 113 -6.01 11.51 -1.60
N GLU A 114 -5.75 12.33 -0.58
CA GLU A 114 -4.38 12.73 -0.29
C GLU A 114 -3.62 11.47 0.18
N MET A 115 -2.62 11.02 -0.58
CA MET A 115 -1.85 9.80 -0.28
C MET A 115 -0.81 10.04 0.82
N THR A 116 -1.30 10.46 1.98
CA THR A 116 -0.57 10.59 3.24
C THR A 116 -1.22 9.66 4.25
N GLY A 117 -0.54 9.30 5.32
CA GLY A 117 -1.16 8.40 6.28
C GLY A 117 -2.36 9.02 7.00
N ARG A 118 -2.46 10.35 7.10
CA ARG A 118 -3.72 11.01 7.53
C ARG A 118 -4.86 10.76 6.54
N GLY A 119 -4.63 10.97 5.24
CA GLY A 119 -5.65 10.75 4.22
C GLY A 119 -6.06 9.29 4.11
N LEU A 120 -5.09 8.37 4.19
CA LEU A 120 -5.34 6.94 4.18
C LEU A 120 -6.11 6.47 5.43
N ARG A 121 -5.74 6.92 6.63
CA ARG A 121 -6.52 6.62 7.86
C ARG A 121 -7.96 7.09 7.74
N ALA A 122 -8.17 8.34 7.29
CA ALA A 122 -9.51 8.89 7.11
C ALA A 122 -10.36 8.07 6.11
N ALA A 123 -9.73 7.50 5.08
CA ALA A 123 -10.40 6.64 4.11
C ALA A 123 -10.70 5.23 4.66
N LEU A 124 -9.90 4.72 5.59
CA LEU A 124 -10.11 3.41 6.23
C LEU A 124 -11.14 3.45 7.36
N ASP A 125 -11.35 4.62 7.97
CA ASP A 125 -12.29 4.83 9.08
C ASP A 125 -13.71 5.24 8.64
N GLY A 126 -13.89 5.61 7.36
CA GLY A 126 -15.15 6.09 6.78
C GLY A 126 -16.05 4.98 6.25
#